data_AF-A0AAV6ZAN3-F1
#
_entry.id   AF-A0AAV6ZAN3-F1
#
_cell.length_a   1.000
_cell.length_b   1.000
_cell.length_c   1.000
_cell.angle_alpha   90.00
_cell.angle_beta   90.00
_cell.angle_gamma   90.00
#
_symmetry.space_group_name_H-M   'P 1'
#
loop_
_entity.id
_entity.type
_entity.pdbx_description
1 polymer ?
#
loop_
_entity_poly.entity_id
_entity_poly.type
_entity_poly.pdbx_seq_one_letter_code
_entity_poly.pdbx_strand_id
1 'polypeptide(L)'
;RNNTSLASIQTVLKLQEKKCNSVVYPTRDLEKLLSPDIDRSNFRLFDPTIEEITTAESLFRPTAKHVIDFVTSAIRMDHTPELQQPEVCFIGR
;
A
#
# COMPACT_ATOMS: atom_id res chain seq x y z
N ARG A 1 -10.19 19.86 -10.75
CA ARG A 1 -10.78 19.18 -9.56
C ARG A 1 -10.98 17.72 -9.95
N ASN A 2 -10.02 16.86 -9.65
CA ASN A 2 -10.15 15.43 -9.97
C ASN A 2 -11.04 14.80 -8.90
N ASN A 3 -12.25 14.44 -9.30
CA ASN A 3 -13.19 13.69 -8.49
C ASN A 3 -12.66 12.25 -8.44
N THR A 4 -11.74 11.95 -7.51
CA THR A 4 -11.22 10.59 -7.34
C THR A 4 -12.37 9.72 -6.86
N SER A 5 -12.91 8.93 -7.79
CA SER A 5 -13.97 7.95 -7.52
C SER A 5 -13.49 6.97 -6.45
N LEU A 6 -14.30 6.75 -5.40
CA LEU A 6 -14.05 5.80 -4.30
C LEU A 6 -14.26 4.35 -4.78
N ALA A 7 -13.57 3.97 -5.84
CA ALA A 7 -13.76 2.69 -6.53
C ALA A 7 -12.42 1.96 -6.75
N SER A 8 -11.36 2.34 -6.04
CA SER A 8 -10.03 1.77 -6.20
C SER A 8 -10.06 0.30 -5.81
N ILE A 9 -10.63 -0.01 -4.63
CA ILE A 9 -10.77 -1.40 -4.16
C ILE A 9 -11.72 -2.20 -5.05
N GLN A 10 -12.85 -1.62 -5.44
CA GLN A 10 -13.77 -2.27 -6.39
C GLN A 10 -13.11 -2.57 -7.74
N THR A 11 -12.14 -1.76 -8.17
CA THR A 11 -11.36 -2.00 -9.39
C THR A 11 -10.34 -3.10 -9.17
N VAL A 12 -9.68 -3.14 -8.02
CA VAL A 12 -8.73 -4.20 -7.64
C VAL A 12 -9.42 -5.56 -7.56
N LEU A 13 -10.64 -5.62 -6.99
CA LEU A 13 -11.42 -6.86 -6.89
C LEU A 13 -11.83 -7.45 -8.25
N LYS A 14 -11.81 -6.65 -9.32
CA LYS A 14 -12.08 -7.12 -10.70
C LYS A 14 -10.84 -7.71 -11.39
N LEU A 15 -9.66 -7.57 -10.78
CA LEU A 15 -8.42 -8.13 -11.32
C LEU A 15 -8.42 -9.65 -11.16
N GLN A 16 -7.50 -10.30 -11.88
CA GLN A 16 -7.19 -11.72 -11.67
C GLN A 16 -6.80 -11.96 -10.20
N GLU A 17 -7.22 -13.08 -9.64
CA GLU A 17 -7.04 -13.45 -8.23
C GLU A 17 -5.61 -13.22 -7.73
N LYS A 18 -4.59 -13.66 -8.49
CA LYS A 18 -3.18 -13.46 -8.14
C LYS A 18 -2.82 -11.98 -7.98
N LYS A 19 -3.29 -11.12 -8.89
CA LYS A 19 -3.04 -9.67 -8.83
C LYS A 19 -3.81 -9.02 -7.70
N CYS A 20 -5.08 -9.40 -7.52
CA CYS A 20 -5.89 -8.94 -6.40
C CYS A 20 -5.21 -9.25 -5.06
N ASN A 21 -4.83 -10.51 -4.83
CA ASN A 21 -4.15 -10.94 -3.62
C ASN A 21 -2.81 -10.23 -3.41
N SER A 22 -2.04 -9.97 -4.48
CA SER A 22 -0.77 -9.22 -4.34
C SER A 22 -0.96 -7.76 -3.90
N VAL A 23 -2.11 -7.15 -4.21
CA VAL A 23 -2.43 -5.77 -3.85
C VAL A 23 -3.06 -5.70 -2.46
N VAL A 24 -4.01 -6.60 -2.18
CA VAL A 24 -4.78 -6.63 -0.92
C VAL A 24 -3.97 -7.25 0.22
N TYR A 25 -3.15 -8.26 -0.10
CA TYR A 25 -2.40 -9.05 0.88
C TYR A 25 -0.92 -9.21 0.47
N PRO A 26 -0.16 -8.10 0.39
CA PRO A 26 1.20 -8.10 -0.19
C PRO A 26 2.20 -9.01 0.56
N THR A 27 1.98 -9.25 1.85
CA THR A 27 2.89 -10.03 2.70
C THR A 27 2.55 -11.52 2.76
N ARG A 28 1.36 -11.96 2.33
CA ARG A 28 0.94 -13.37 2.44
C ARG A 28 1.84 -14.31 1.64
N ASP A 29 2.29 -13.87 0.47
CA ASP A 29 3.20 -14.69 -0.35
C ASP A 29 4.63 -14.73 0.23
N LEU A 30 5.03 -13.72 1.02
CA LEU A 30 6.32 -13.70 1.71
C LEU A 30 6.40 -14.79 2.80
N GLU A 31 5.27 -15.13 3.43
CA GLU A 31 5.21 -16.21 4.43
C GLU A 31 5.74 -17.55 3.88
N LYS A 32 5.56 -17.81 2.59
CA LYS A 32 6.00 -19.03 1.90
C LYS A 32 7.52 -19.11 1.73
N LEU A 33 8.22 -17.98 1.78
CA LEU A 33 9.67 -17.89 1.60
C LEU A 33 10.43 -18.02 2.94
N LEU A 34 9.72 -18.06 4.06
CA LEU A 34 10.31 -18.12 5.39
C LEU A 34 10.62 -19.56 5.81
N SER A 35 11.70 -19.73 6.58
CA SER A 35 12.13 -21.04 7.09
C SER A 35 11.00 -21.74 7.87
N PRO A 36 10.87 -23.08 7.79
CA PRO A 36 9.89 -23.84 8.56
C PRO A 36 9.99 -23.64 10.08
N ASP A 37 11.19 -23.31 10.58
CA ASP A 37 11.50 -23.23 12.02
C ASP A 37 11.13 -21.87 12.66
N ILE A 38 10.56 -20.94 11.89
CA ILE A 38 10.17 -19.62 12.39
C ILE A 38 8.77 -19.68 13.00
N ASP A 39 8.61 -19.07 14.19
CA ASP A 39 7.30 -18.87 14.80
C ASP A 39 6.41 -17.96 13.94
N ARG A 40 5.27 -18.51 13.49
CA ARG A 40 4.31 -17.83 12.61
C ARG A 40 3.11 -17.26 13.35
N SER A 41 3.04 -17.38 14.67
CA SER A 41 1.87 -16.97 15.47
C SER A 41 1.43 -15.53 15.23
N ASN A 42 2.37 -14.63 14.88
CA ASN A 42 2.09 -13.20 14.68
C ASN A 42 2.09 -12.75 13.21
N PHE A 43 2.20 -13.65 12.22
CA PHE A 43 2.34 -13.25 10.80
C PHE A 43 1.09 -12.57 10.25
N ARG A 44 -0.08 -12.85 10.86
CA ARG A 44 -1.38 -12.28 10.47
C ARG A 44 -1.90 -11.26 11.47
N LEU A 45 -1.00 -10.51 12.11
CA LEU A 45 -1.39 -9.41 13.01
C LEU A 45 -2.28 -8.37 12.30
N PHE A 46 -2.09 -8.22 10.98
CA PHE A 46 -2.88 -7.34 10.13
C PHE A 46 -3.41 -8.10 8.92
N ASP A 47 -4.62 -8.64 9.04
CA ASP A 47 -5.31 -9.41 7.99
C ASP A 47 -6.74 -8.88 7.81
N PRO A 48 -6.91 -7.62 7.33
CA PRO A 48 -8.20 -6.98 7.27
C PRO A 48 -9.14 -7.65 6.25
N THR A 49 -10.44 -7.60 6.52
CA THR A 49 -11.46 -8.05 5.57
C THR A 49 -11.64 -7.05 4.43
N ILE A 50 -12.28 -7.49 3.33
CA ILE A 50 -12.55 -6.60 2.20
C ILE A 50 -13.47 -5.44 2.61
N GLU A 51 -14.40 -5.67 3.54
CA GLU A 51 -15.30 -4.65 4.10
C GLU A 51 -14.54 -3.61 4.91
N GLU A 52 -13.57 -4.04 5.72
CA GLU A 52 -12.70 -3.14 6.49
C GLU A 52 -11.84 -2.28 5.57
N ILE A 53 -11.26 -2.89 4.53
CA ILE A 53 -10.48 -2.17 3.52
C ILE A 53 -11.35 -1.16 2.75
N THR A 54 -12.57 -1.55 2.38
CA THR A 54 -13.53 -0.66 1.70
C THR A 54 -13.91 0.53 2.60
N THR A 55 -14.07 0.28 3.90
CA THR A 55 -14.35 1.34 4.88
C THR A 55 -13.16 2.28 5.01
N ALA A 56 -11.93 1.75 5.04
CA ALA A 56 -10.71 2.55 5.10
C ALA A 56 -10.52 3.44 3.87
N GLU A 57 -10.91 2.99 2.66
CA GLU A 57 -10.87 3.81 1.44
C GLU A 57 -11.65 5.14 1.61
N SER A 58 -12.75 5.13 2.37
CA SER A 58 -13.52 6.34 2.63
C SER A 58 -12.80 7.35 3.55
N LEU A 59 -11.90 6.85 4.40
CA LEU A 59 -11.11 7.64 5.36
C LEU A 59 -9.86 8.23 4.69
N PHE A 60 -9.16 7.44 3.87
CA PHE A 60 -7.90 7.82 3.22
C PHE A 60 -8.11 8.40 1.82
N ARG A 61 -8.95 9.43 1.72
CA ARG A 61 -9.20 10.14 0.46
C ARG A 61 -8.56 11.53 0.47
N PRO A 62 -8.03 12.01 -0.68
CA PRO A 62 -7.57 13.38 -0.78
C PRO A 62 -8.74 14.34 -0.53
N THR A 63 -8.50 15.37 0.28
CA THR A 63 -9.47 16.43 0.57
C THR A 63 -8.88 17.77 0.21
N ALA A 64 -9.70 18.80 0.07
CA ALA A 64 -9.20 20.15 -0.21
C ALA A 64 -8.22 20.68 0.86
N LYS A 65 -8.27 20.14 2.09
CA LYS A 65 -7.34 20.46 3.18
C LYS A 65 -6.08 19.60 3.19
N HIS A 66 -6.14 18.41 2.59
CA HIS A 66 -5.06 17.42 2.58
C HIS A 66 -4.99 16.81 1.18
N VAL A 67 -4.20 17.44 0.32
CA VAL A 67 -3.96 16.94 -1.04
C VAL A 67 -2.91 15.85 -0.96
N ILE A 68 -3.19 14.70 -1.57
CA ILE A 68 -2.24 13.60 -1.71
C ILE A 68 -1.72 13.68 -3.14
N ASP A 69 -0.53 14.24 -3.32
CA ASP A 69 0.13 14.35 -4.61
C ASP A 69 1.19 13.25 -4.75
N PHE A 70 1.09 12.47 -5.83
CA PHE A 70 2.11 11.48 -6.18
C PHE A 70 3.14 12.14 -7.09
N VAL A 71 4.34 12.36 -6.57
CA VAL A 71 5.50 12.81 -7.33
C VAL A 71 6.43 11.64 -7.54
N THR A 72 6.74 11.31 -8.79
CA THR A 72 7.75 10.30 -9.11
C THR A 72 9.01 11.03 -9.56
N SER A 73 10.13 10.77 -8.87
CA SER A 73 11.42 11.34 -9.22
C SER A 73 12.42 10.20 -9.39
N ALA A 74 13.08 10.13 -10.55
CA ALA A 74 14.22 9.25 -10.75
C ALA A 74 15.46 9.97 -10.18
N ILE A 75 15.80 9.69 -8.92
CA ILE A 75 16.89 10.38 -8.22
C ILE A 75 18.21 9.64 -8.49
N ARG A 76 19.15 10.30 -9.17
CA ARG A 76 20.58 9.98 -8.98
C ARG A 76 20.95 10.48 -7.59
N MET A 77 21.55 9.62 -6.77
CA MET A 77 21.86 9.89 -5.35
C MET A 77 22.61 11.21 -5.13
N ASP A 78 23.41 11.61 -6.11
CA ASP A 78 24.29 12.78 -6.16
C ASP A 78 23.53 14.13 -6.10
N HIS A 79 22.21 14.13 -6.28
CA HIS A 79 21.35 15.33 -6.28
C HIS A 79 20.21 15.28 -5.26
N THR A 80 20.33 14.45 -4.22
CA THR A 80 19.27 14.31 -3.22
C THR A 80 19.11 15.63 -2.44
N PRO A 81 17.89 16.22 -2.35
CA PRO A 81 17.65 17.41 -1.55
C PRO A 81 17.94 17.16 -0.07
N GLU A 82 18.34 18.20 0.67
CA GLU A 82 18.44 18.10 2.13
C GLU A 82 17.05 17.86 2.73
N LEU A 83 16.90 16.74 3.45
CA LEU A 83 15.65 16.34 4.09
C LEU A 83 15.34 17.29 5.26
N GLN A 84 14.42 18.24 5.05
CA GLN A 84 14.00 19.21 6.06
C GLN A 84 12.84 18.70 6.95
N GLN A 85 12.20 17.59 6.58
CA GLN A 85 11.08 16.99 7.29
C GLN A 85 11.24 15.46 7.37
N PRO A 86 10.63 14.80 8.38
CA PRO A 86 10.66 13.34 8.45
C PRO A 86 9.84 12.73 7.31
N GLU A 87 10.51 12.02 6.41
CA GLU A 87 9.89 11.27 5.32
C GLU A 87 9.86 9.77 5.64
N VAL A 88 8.79 9.09 5.23
CA VAL A 88 8.70 7.63 5.25
C VAL A 88 8.91 7.12 3.84
N CYS A 89 10.07 6.50 3.58
CA CYS A 89 10.42 5.93 2.28
C CYS A 89 10.17 4.43 2.27
N PHE A 90 9.28 3.95 1.40
CA PHE A 90 9.08 2.53 1.14
C PHE A 90 9.78 2.16 -0.17
N ILE A 91 10.89 1.43 -0.09
CA ILE A 91 11.63 0.93 -1.25
C ILE A 91 11.24 -0.53 -1.49
N GLY A 92 10.48 -0.79 -2.55
CA GLY A 92 10.18 -2.14 -3.04
C GLY A 92 11.11 -2.52 -4.19
N ARG A 93 11.58 -3.77 -4.23
CA ARG A 93 12.15 -4.39 -5.43
C ARG A 93 11.05 -5.05 -6.25
#